data_AF-A0A930MZ24-F1
#
_entry.id   AF-A0A930MZ24-F1
#
_cell.length_a   1.000
_cell.length_b   1.000
_cell.length_c   1.000
_cell.angle_alpha   90.00
_cell.angle_beta   90.00
_cell.angle_gamma   90.00
#
_symmetry.space_group_name_H-M   'P 1'
#
loop_
_entity.id
_entity.type
_entity.pdbx_description
1 polymer ?
#
loop_
_entity_poly.entity_id
_entity_poly.type
_entity_poly.pdbx_seq_one_letter_code
_entity_poly.pdbx_strand_id
1 'polypeptide(L)'
;MMVYSGKVIEAVNDNWAERAKGTMREAKESYLRRLSAQEDDATIQRDCQIGLAMIRQDSFPLPIVRQVFEQHADRREDNAYLSALFSALSDGKERYEAIDTYHAARMESGADVYRSFARAYMKENKRFVLTDMDDARIVERIYQDYLRRLKRGELSEQIDIEHALRLFEQDVEPSMREGIVIASPLYPASSEAGEARLTKLFSMVKDQILGKTMNIDRSAEEELLADHENIREQEKLSHYVVIPRSDMREDLESEYQYQRKKIEGAIRLPYNITMEVKIVKALLNDGAESRNLTPILSRYKPKDWAQEHPNQPYPSYVLKQIEKEAQEREAMQEKNLVRTRNVSGEV
;
A
#
# COMPACT_ATOMS: atom_id res chain seq x y z
N MET A 1 15.51 15.77 45.93
CA MET A 1 15.86 15.93 44.50
C MET A 1 15.96 14.60 43.73
N MET A 2 16.44 13.49 44.33
CA MET A 2 16.53 12.16 43.65
C MET A 2 15.18 11.47 43.33
N VAL A 3 14.08 11.79 44.02
CA VAL A 3 12.75 11.17 43.78
C VAL A 3 12.07 11.74 42.53
N TYR A 4 12.38 12.98 42.16
CA TYR A 4 11.80 13.65 40.99
C TYR A 4 12.43 13.13 39.69
N SER A 5 13.74 12.85 39.71
CA SER A 5 14.45 12.24 38.57
C SER A 5 14.01 10.80 38.31
N GLY A 6 13.72 10.00 39.35
CA GLY A 6 13.22 8.64 39.20
C GLY A 6 11.86 8.57 38.51
N LYS A 7 10.89 9.38 38.97
CA LYS A 7 9.54 9.43 38.37
C LYS A 7 9.51 9.98 36.95
N VAL A 8 10.42 10.90 36.61
CA VAL A 8 10.54 11.42 35.24
C VAL A 8 11.14 10.37 34.30
N ILE A 9 12.14 9.61 34.76
CA ILE A 9 12.72 8.52 33.97
C ILE A 9 11.70 7.39 33.76
N GLU A 10 10.93 7.04 34.79
CA GLU A 10 9.89 6.00 34.73
C GLU A 10 8.75 6.42 33.78
N ALA A 11 8.26 7.66 33.87
CA ALA A 11 7.25 8.19 32.95
C ALA A 11 7.75 8.34 31.51
N VAL A 12 9.03 8.65 31.30
CA VAL A 12 9.65 8.63 29.96
C VAL A 12 9.70 7.19 29.46
N ASN A 13 10.18 6.23 30.25
CA ASN A 13 10.24 4.82 29.85
C ASN A 13 8.85 4.24 29.53
N ASP A 14 7.83 4.57 30.31
CA ASP A 14 6.45 4.14 30.06
C ASP A 14 5.88 4.76 28.78
N ASN A 15 6.16 6.04 28.52
CA ASN A 15 5.72 6.72 27.30
C ASN A 15 6.47 6.22 26.05
N TRP A 16 7.74 5.83 26.20
CA TRP A 16 8.50 5.14 25.17
C TRP A 16 8.02 3.71 24.96
N ALA A 17 7.63 2.99 26.01
CA ALA A 17 7.07 1.64 25.94
C ALA A 17 5.66 1.63 25.33
N GLU A 18 4.80 2.60 25.68
CA GLU A 18 3.48 2.78 25.07
C GLU A 18 3.58 3.23 23.62
N ARG A 19 4.50 4.15 23.27
CA ARG A 19 4.82 4.44 21.87
C ARG A 19 5.32 3.20 21.15
N ALA A 20 6.24 2.42 21.75
CA ALA A 20 6.77 1.21 21.13
C ALA A 20 5.67 0.13 20.93
N LYS A 21 4.77 -0.05 21.89
CA LYS A 21 3.60 -0.94 21.77
C LYS A 21 2.62 -0.47 20.70
N GLY A 22 2.33 0.84 20.65
CA GLY A 22 1.51 1.45 19.61
C GLY A 22 2.09 1.23 18.23
N THR A 23 3.38 1.56 18.04
CA THR A 23 4.12 1.36 16.79
C THR A 23 4.16 -0.12 16.39
N MET A 24 4.33 -1.04 17.35
CA MET A 24 4.37 -2.47 17.06
C MET A 24 3.01 -3.02 16.62
N ARG A 25 1.92 -2.54 17.24
CA ARG A 25 0.55 -2.90 16.82
C ARG A 25 0.25 -2.40 15.41
N GLU A 26 0.61 -1.15 15.12
CA GLU A 26 0.42 -0.55 13.79
C GLU A 26 1.26 -1.27 12.72
N ALA A 27 2.50 -1.62 13.03
CA ALA A 27 3.36 -2.40 12.14
C ALA A 27 2.78 -3.78 11.85
N LYS A 28 2.23 -4.45 12.87
CA LYS A 28 1.57 -5.74 12.71
C LYS A 28 0.32 -5.62 11.83
N GLU A 29 -0.52 -4.62 12.04
CA GLU A 29 -1.71 -4.39 11.21
C GLU A 29 -1.34 -4.11 9.75
N SER A 30 -0.27 -3.34 9.54
CA SER A 30 0.32 -3.09 8.22
C SER A 30 0.79 -4.38 7.52
N TYR A 31 1.50 -5.24 8.25
CA TYR A 31 1.94 -6.55 7.75
C TYR A 31 0.76 -7.44 7.35
N LEU A 32 -0.21 -7.62 8.25
CA LEU A 32 -1.36 -8.49 8.02
C LEU A 32 -2.23 -8.02 6.85
N ARG A 33 -2.40 -6.70 6.68
CA ARG A 33 -3.13 -6.11 5.54
C ARG A 33 -2.48 -6.50 4.21
N ARG A 34 -1.15 -6.34 4.10
CA ARG A 34 -0.40 -6.68 2.89
C ARG A 34 -0.32 -8.18 2.65
N LEU A 35 -0.21 -8.96 3.72
CA LEU A 35 -0.30 -10.41 3.65
C LEU A 35 -1.67 -10.81 3.06
N SER A 36 -2.78 -10.28 3.57
CA SER A 36 -4.12 -10.63 3.06
C SER A 36 -4.40 -10.20 1.61
N ALA A 37 -3.63 -9.25 1.07
CA ALA A 37 -3.81 -8.73 -0.28
C ALA A 37 -3.02 -9.51 -1.36
N GLN A 38 -2.22 -10.50 -0.98
CA GLN A 38 -1.42 -11.31 -1.90
C GLN A 38 -1.83 -12.79 -1.79
N GLU A 39 -2.25 -13.38 -2.91
CA GLU A 39 -2.75 -14.76 -3.01
C GLU A 39 -1.63 -15.81 -3.13
N ASP A 40 -0.39 -15.40 -3.41
CA ASP A 40 0.73 -16.32 -3.63
C ASP A 40 1.25 -16.98 -2.35
N ASP A 41 1.73 -18.22 -2.46
CA ASP A 41 2.39 -18.98 -1.39
C ASP A 41 3.50 -18.18 -0.69
N ALA A 42 3.71 -18.43 0.60
CA ALA A 42 4.70 -17.76 1.44
C ALA A 42 6.14 -17.96 0.91
N THR A 43 6.62 -16.99 0.13
CA THR A 43 7.99 -16.92 -0.40
C THR A 43 8.77 -15.80 0.27
N ILE A 44 10.09 -15.97 0.41
CA ILE A 44 11.00 -14.91 0.91
C ILE A 44 10.81 -13.60 0.11
N GLN A 45 10.53 -13.70 -1.19
CA GLN A 45 10.32 -12.54 -2.05
C GLN A 45 9.10 -11.73 -1.62
N ARG A 46 7.96 -12.40 -1.42
CA ARG A 46 6.72 -11.77 -0.94
C ARG A 46 6.95 -11.07 0.39
N ASP A 47 7.53 -11.78 1.35
CA ASP A 47 7.81 -11.23 2.67
C ASP A 47 8.81 -10.06 2.60
N CYS A 48 9.80 -10.14 1.73
CA CYS A 48 10.75 -9.04 1.50
C CYS A 48 10.05 -7.81 0.93
N GLN A 49 9.17 -7.97 -0.07
CA GLN A 49 8.39 -6.85 -0.63
C GLN A 49 7.48 -6.20 0.42
N ILE A 50 6.80 -7.02 1.24
CA ILE A 50 5.97 -6.53 2.35
C ILE A 50 6.83 -5.74 3.34
N GLY A 51 7.97 -6.30 3.78
CA GLY A 51 8.85 -5.63 4.72
C GLY A 51 9.46 -4.33 4.18
N LEU A 52 9.87 -4.29 2.91
CA LEU A 52 10.35 -3.06 2.27
C LEU A 52 9.24 -2.01 2.18
N ALA A 53 7.99 -2.40 1.94
CA ALA A 53 6.85 -1.49 1.96
C ALA A 53 6.57 -0.93 3.35
N MET A 54 6.63 -1.77 4.40
CA MET A 54 6.52 -1.31 5.79
C MET A 54 7.59 -0.26 6.13
N ILE A 55 8.83 -0.47 5.65
CA ILE A 55 9.93 0.47 5.89
C ILE A 55 9.73 1.77 5.12
N ARG A 56 9.35 1.69 3.83
CA ARG A 56 9.38 2.84 2.91
C ARG A 56 8.08 3.63 2.82
N GLN A 57 6.94 2.95 2.85
CA GLN A 57 5.62 3.60 2.77
C GLN A 57 5.13 3.99 4.15
N ASP A 58 5.24 3.07 5.11
CA ASP A 58 4.68 3.26 6.45
C ASP A 58 5.72 3.82 7.43
N SER A 59 6.97 3.99 6.99
CA SER A 59 8.08 4.56 7.76
C SER A 59 8.43 3.78 9.03
N PHE A 60 8.16 2.47 9.07
CA PHE A 60 8.53 1.65 10.21
C PHE A 60 10.05 1.40 10.26
N PRO A 61 10.69 1.49 11.43
CA PRO A 61 12.09 1.13 11.59
C PRO A 61 12.34 -0.36 11.28
N LEU A 62 13.43 -0.68 10.59
CA LEU A 62 13.83 -2.06 10.28
C LEU A 62 13.77 -3.01 11.51
N PRO A 63 14.22 -2.63 12.73
CA PRO A 63 14.09 -3.51 13.90
C PRO A 63 12.64 -3.88 14.24
N ILE A 64 11.69 -2.95 14.09
CA ILE A 64 10.26 -3.20 14.33
C ILE A 64 9.72 -4.16 13.26
N VAL A 65 10.09 -3.96 12.00
CA VAL A 65 9.68 -4.85 10.91
C VAL A 65 10.21 -6.27 11.12
N ARG A 66 11.48 -6.43 11.51
CA ARG A 66 12.07 -7.74 11.87
C ARG A 66 11.27 -8.42 12.99
N GLN A 67 10.96 -7.68 14.04
CA GLN A 67 10.18 -8.20 15.17
C GLN A 67 8.78 -8.65 14.74
N VAL A 68 8.15 -7.99 13.77
CA VAL A 68 6.84 -8.41 13.23
C VAL A 68 6.97 -9.77 12.52
N PHE A 69 7.99 -9.96 11.69
CA PHE A 69 8.24 -11.25 11.02
C PHE A 69 8.57 -12.37 12.01
N GLU A 70 9.37 -12.10 13.05
CA GLU A 70 9.66 -13.07 14.12
C GLU A 70 8.39 -13.52 14.86
N GLN A 71 7.39 -12.64 15.00
CA GLN A 71 6.14 -12.95 15.71
C GLN A 71 5.04 -13.57 14.83
N HIS A 72 5.07 -13.30 13.53
CA HIS A 72 3.91 -13.53 12.65
C HIS A 72 4.18 -14.28 11.35
N ALA A 73 5.43 -14.52 10.96
CA ALA A 73 5.68 -15.35 9.79
C ALA A 73 5.32 -16.81 10.10
N ASP A 74 4.64 -17.48 9.16
CA ASP A 74 4.35 -18.92 9.26
C ASP A 74 5.61 -19.77 9.43
N ARG A 75 6.78 -19.22 9.06
CA ARG A 75 8.11 -19.84 9.17
C ARG A 75 8.99 -19.22 10.26
N ARG A 76 8.41 -18.65 11.32
CA ARG A 76 9.15 -18.00 12.43
C ARG A 76 10.23 -18.87 13.10
N GLU A 77 10.14 -20.20 12.98
CA GLU A 77 11.08 -21.15 13.58
C GLU A 77 12.22 -21.54 12.62
N ASP A 78 12.12 -21.13 11.35
CA ASP A 78 13.17 -21.34 10.34
C ASP A 78 14.19 -20.20 10.39
N ASN A 79 15.24 -20.41 11.20
CA ASN A 79 16.32 -19.45 11.36
C ASN A 79 17.05 -19.13 10.04
N ALA A 80 17.13 -20.08 9.11
CA ALA A 80 17.77 -19.86 7.82
C ALA A 80 16.90 -18.94 6.94
N TYR A 81 15.59 -19.17 6.95
CA TYR A 81 14.61 -18.30 6.30
C TYR A 81 14.65 -16.86 6.84
N LEU A 82 14.54 -16.69 8.16
CA LEU A 82 14.52 -15.37 8.79
C LEU A 82 15.84 -14.62 8.56
N SER A 83 16.98 -15.32 8.63
CA SER A 83 18.29 -14.74 8.33
C SER A 83 18.37 -14.23 6.89
N ALA A 84 17.94 -15.04 5.92
CA ALA A 84 17.91 -14.65 4.51
C ALA A 84 16.96 -13.46 4.25
N LEU A 85 15.77 -13.47 4.86
CA LEU A 85 14.81 -12.36 4.78
C LEU A 85 15.38 -11.08 5.37
N PHE A 86 16.00 -11.14 6.55
CA PHE A 86 16.51 -9.95 7.23
C PHE A 86 17.76 -9.37 6.57
N SER A 87 18.56 -10.22 5.92
CA SER A 87 19.62 -9.77 5.01
C SER A 87 19.00 -9.04 3.82
N ALA A 88 18.02 -9.65 3.15
CA ALA A 88 17.35 -9.07 1.99
C ALA A 88 16.69 -7.71 2.30
N LEU A 89 16.05 -7.57 3.47
CA LEU A 89 15.46 -6.31 3.91
C LEU A 89 16.52 -5.22 4.18
N SER A 90 17.68 -5.61 4.72
CA SER A 90 18.79 -4.67 4.94
C SER A 90 19.34 -4.18 3.60
N ASP A 91 19.66 -5.12 2.70
CA ASP A 91 20.18 -4.83 1.37
C ASP A 91 19.20 -3.97 0.57
N GLY A 92 17.91 -4.33 0.58
CA GLY A 92 16.88 -3.58 -0.12
C GLY A 92 16.72 -2.16 0.41
N LYS A 93 16.79 -1.96 1.74
CA LYS A 93 16.76 -0.63 2.36
C LYS A 93 17.94 0.22 1.88
N GLU A 94 19.15 -0.33 1.92
CA GLU A 94 20.38 0.36 1.48
C GLU A 94 20.33 0.71 -0.01
N ARG A 95 19.81 -0.20 -0.85
CA ARG A 95 19.65 0.04 -2.29
C ARG A 95 18.65 1.14 -2.58
N TYR A 96 17.52 1.20 -1.88
CA TYR A 96 16.59 2.32 -2.02
C TYR A 96 17.24 3.64 -1.60
N GLU A 97 18.00 3.66 -0.51
CA GLU A 97 18.74 4.86 -0.09
C GLU A 97 19.73 5.30 -1.17
N ALA A 98 20.49 4.36 -1.75
CA ALA A 98 21.40 4.62 -2.85
C ALA A 98 20.69 5.15 -4.11
N ILE A 99 19.45 4.73 -4.39
CA ILE A 99 18.61 5.28 -5.48
C ILE A 99 18.18 6.71 -5.14
N ASP A 100 17.64 6.95 -3.95
CA ASP A 100 17.12 8.26 -3.52
C ASP A 100 18.19 9.35 -3.57
N THR A 101 19.38 9.01 -3.08
CA THR A 101 20.54 9.90 -3.01
C THR A 101 21.36 9.90 -4.28
N TYR A 102 20.97 9.17 -5.33
CA TYR A 102 21.79 9.05 -6.53
C TYR A 102 21.92 10.41 -7.27
N HIS A 103 23.16 10.89 -7.36
CA HIS A 103 23.52 12.10 -8.09
C HIS A 103 24.94 11.98 -8.63
N ALA A 104 25.10 11.40 -9.82
CA ALA A 104 26.38 11.39 -10.52
C ALA A 104 26.31 12.25 -11.79
N ALA A 105 27.38 12.99 -12.06
CA ALA A 105 27.52 13.76 -13.30
C ALA A 105 27.70 12.83 -14.52
N ARG A 106 28.27 11.64 -14.30
CA ARG A 106 28.49 10.61 -15.31
C ARG A 106 28.13 9.26 -14.72
N MET A 107 27.47 8.42 -15.51
CA MET A 107 27.16 7.03 -15.16
C MET A 107 28.28 6.13 -15.70
N GLU A 108 28.88 5.29 -14.84
CA GLU A 108 30.04 4.47 -15.19
C GLU A 108 29.74 2.97 -15.22
N SER A 109 28.59 2.57 -14.67
CA SER A 109 28.17 1.16 -14.57
C SER A 109 26.69 0.96 -14.91
N GLY A 110 26.29 -0.29 -15.17
CA GLY A 110 24.87 -0.64 -15.32
C GLY A 110 24.04 -0.30 -14.07
N ALA A 111 24.64 -0.41 -12.89
CA ALA A 111 24.02 -0.04 -11.62
C ALA A 111 23.74 1.47 -11.54
N ASP A 112 24.67 2.31 -12.00
CA ASP A 112 24.50 3.76 -12.08
C ASP A 112 23.35 4.17 -12.99
N VAL A 113 23.31 3.56 -14.18
CA VAL A 113 22.23 3.76 -15.14
C VAL A 113 20.89 3.37 -14.51
N TYR A 114 20.80 2.18 -13.93
CA TYR A 114 19.58 1.74 -13.26
C TYR A 114 19.16 2.70 -12.13
N ARG A 115 20.06 3.08 -11.21
CA ARG A 115 19.73 3.99 -10.10
C ARG A 115 19.19 5.33 -10.60
N SER A 116 19.81 5.90 -11.63
CA SER A 116 19.35 7.16 -12.20
C SER A 116 17.94 7.07 -12.77
N PHE A 117 17.65 6.02 -13.54
CA PHE A 117 16.35 5.83 -14.17
C PHE A 117 15.28 5.43 -13.15
N ALA A 118 15.62 4.56 -12.19
CA ALA A 118 14.74 4.18 -11.09
C ALA A 118 14.35 5.39 -10.24
N ARG A 119 15.30 6.26 -9.89
CA ARG A 119 15.03 7.49 -9.13
C ARG A 119 14.05 8.40 -9.87
N ALA A 120 14.27 8.62 -11.17
CA ALA A 120 13.37 9.43 -12.00
C ALA A 120 11.98 8.79 -12.09
N TYR A 121 11.91 7.48 -12.38
CA TYR A 121 10.69 6.71 -12.47
C TYR A 121 9.87 6.76 -11.16
N MET A 122 10.51 6.53 -10.02
CA MET A 122 9.86 6.57 -8.70
C MET A 122 9.27 7.94 -8.41
N LYS A 123 10.02 9.01 -8.71
CA LYS A 123 9.56 10.39 -8.53
C LYS A 123 8.38 10.74 -9.44
N GLU A 124 8.47 10.39 -10.73
CA GLU A 124 7.42 10.67 -11.73
C GLU A 124 6.12 9.93 -11.41
N ASN A 125 6.22 8.66 -11.04
CA ASN A 125 5.06 7.79 -10.80
C ASN A 125 4.59 7.77 -9.33
N LYS A 126 5.21 8.58 -8.46
CA LYS A 126 4.94 8.61 -7.01
C LYS A 126 5.01 7.21 -6.37
N ARG A 127 5.97 6.40 -6.81
CA ARG A 127 6.20 5.04 -6.32
C ARG A 127 7.21 5.08 -5.17
N PHE A 128 6.82 4.51 -4.04
CA PHE A 128 7.67 4.36 -2.85
C PHE A 128 8.35 2.99 -2.77
N VAL A 129 7.78 1.99 -3.45
CA VAL A 129 8.25 0.61 -3.51
C VAL A 129 8.08 0.15 -4.95
N LEU A 130 9.14 -0.46 -5.51
CA LEU A 130 9.14 -1.01 -6.85
C LEU A 130 8.54 -2.42 -6.88
N THR A 131 8.01 -2.80 -8.03
CA THR A 131 7.54 -4.15 -8.35
C THR A 131 8.31 -4.72 -9.54
N ASP A 132 8.14 -6.01 -9.84
CA ASP A 132 8.68 -6.63 -11.06
C ASP A 132 8.31 -5.86 -12.34
N MET A 133 7.07 -5.37 -12.40
CA MET A 133 6.58 -4.58 -13.54
C MET A 133 7.26 -3.21 -13.62
N ASP A 134 7.52 -2.59 -12.47
CA ASP A 134 8.24 -1.32 -12.44
C ASP A 134 9.69 -1.49 -12.92
N ASP A 135 10.38 -2.56 -12.52
CA ASP A 135 11.71 -2.90 -13.02
C ASP A 135 11.69 -3.11 -14.54
N ALA A 136 10.68 -3.79 -15.09
CA ALA A 136 10.54 -3.98 -16.54
C ALA A 136 10.43 -2.64 -17.28
N ARG A 137 9.55 -1.75 -16.78
CA ARG A 137 9.35 -0.41 -17.36
C ARG A 137 10.58 0.48 -17.23
N ILE A 138 11.35 0.35 -16.15
CA ILE A 138 12.62 1.05 -15.97
C ILE A 138 13.63 0.60 -17.03
N VAL A 139 13.80 -0.71 -17.23
CA VAL A 139 14.70 -1.27 -18.25
C VAL A 139 14.25 -0.88 -19.67
N GLU A 140 12.96 -0.93 -19.94
CA GLU A 140 12.40 -0.47 -21.22
C GLU A 140 12.74 1.01 -21.47
N ARG A 141 12.57 1.88 -20.47
CA ARG A 141 12.94 3.31 -20.57
C ARG A 141 14.43 3.52 -20.83
N ILE A 142 15.29 2.71 -20.20
CA ILE A 142 16.74 2.73 -20.43
C ILE A 142 17.02 2.38 -21.89
N TYR A 143 16.39 1.33 -22.41
CA TYR A 143 16.53 0.93 -23.80
C TYR A 143 16.00 1.99 -24.79
N GLN A 144 14.86 2.62 -24.49
CA GLN A 144 14.33 3.72 -25.30
C GLN A 144 15.26 4.95 -25.28
N ASP A 145 15.94 5.24 -24.18
CA ASP A 145 16.96 6.30 -24.13
C ASP A 145 18.20 5.93 -24.94
N TYR A 146 18.66 4.67 -24.84
CA TYR A 146 19.75 4.12 -25.66
C TYR A 146 19.46 4.30 -27.16
N LEU A 147 18.29 3.85 -27.63
CA LEU A 147 17.87 4.01 -29.03
C LEU A 147 17.80 5.48 -29.46
N ARG A 148 17.29 6.38 -28.59
CA ARG A 148 17.24 7.82 -28.89
C ARG A 148 18.62 8.43 -29.07
N ARG A 149 19.61 8.01 -28.28
CA ARG A 149 21.00 8.47 -28.40
C ARG A 149 21.68 7.88 -29.63
N LEU A 150 21.44 6.59 -29.93
CA LEU A 150 21.96 5.93 -31.13
C LEU A 150 21.45 6.59 -32.42
N LYS A 151 20.14 6.92 -32.50
CA LYS A 151 19.54 7.63 -33.64
C LYS A 151 20.07 9.06 -33.82
N ARG A 152 20.42 9.75 -32.72
CA ARG A 152 21.08 11.07 -32.78
C ARG A 152 22.54 10.96 -33.23
N GLY A 153 23.13 9.77 -33.13
CA GLY A 153 24.49 9.47 -33.56
C GLY A 153 24.61 9.17 -35.05
N GLU A 154 23.83 8.21 -35.59
CA GLU A 154 24.19 7.63 -36.92
C GLU A 154 23.06 7.07 -37.81
N LEU A 155 21.76 7.08 -37.46
CA LEU A 155 20.74 6.38 -38.26
C LEU A 155 19.49 7.22 -38.60
N SER A 156 19.31 7.49 -39.89
CA SER A 156 18.08 8.07 -40.48
C SER A 156 17.05 7.02 -40.91
N GLU A 157 17.28 5.73 -40.62
CA GLU A 157 16.39 4.64 -41.00
C GLU A 157 15.52 4.16 -39.82
N GLN A 158 14.29 3.77 -40.13
CA GLN A 158 13.43 3.06 -39.19
C GLN A 158 14.11 1.74 -38.80
N ILE A 159 14.50 1.61 -37.53
CA ILE A 159 15.00 0.35 -36.96
C ILE A 159 13.86 -0.66 -37.00
N ASP A 160 14.02 -1.75 -37.76
CA ASP A 160 13.10 -2.88 -37.75
C ASP A 160 13.11 -3.61 -36.40
N ILE A 161 12.00 -4.24 -36.03
CA ILE A 161 11.75 -4.87 -34.72
C ILE A 161 12.78 -5.97 -34.41
N GLU A 162 13.16 -6.78 -35.41
CA GLU A 162 14.17 -7.82 -35.25
C GLU A 162 15.57 -7.25 -35.04
N HIS A 163 15.85 -6.07 -35.59
CA HIS A 163 17.09 -5.35 -35.32
C HIS A 163 17.06 -4.69 -33.93
N ALA A 164 15.91 -4.14 -33.52
CA ALA A 164 15.71 -3.58 -32.18
C ALA A 164 15.98 -4.64 -31.09
N LEU A 165 15.38 -5.82 -31.19
CA LEU A 165 15.62 -6.90 -30.24
C LEU A 165 17.09 -7.28 -30.14
N ARG A 166 17.77 -7.44 -31.29
CA ARG A 166 19.20 -7.79 -31.29
C ARG A 166 20.05 -6.74 -30.56
N LEU A 167 19.77 -5.45 -30.79
CA LEU A 167 20.44 -4.35 -30.07
C LEU A 167 20.17 -4.42 -28.56
N PHE A 168 18.93 -4.75 -28.15
CA PHE A 168 18.61 -4.90 -26.74
C PHE A 168 19.40 -6.05 -26.10
N GLU A 169 19.37 -7.23 -26.72
CA GLU A 169 20.02 -8.44 -26.20
C GLU A 169 21.55 -8.33 -26.14
N GLN A 170 22.15 -7.62 -27.10
CA GLN A 170 23.61 -7.47 -27.18
C GLN A 170 24.14 -6.31 -26.33
N ASP A 171 23.47 -5.15 -26.38
CA ASP A 171 24.06 -3.90 -25.87
C ASP A 171 23.49 -3.48 -24.52
N VAL A 172 22.24 -3.85 -24.19
CA VAL A 172 21.53 -3.33 -23.00
C VAL A 172 21.31 -4.41 -21.95
N GLU A 173 20.80 -5.58 -22.34
CA GLU A 173 20.47 -6.67 -21.43
C GLU A 173 21.66 -7.09 -20.55
N PRO A 174 22.90 -7.30 -21.06
CA PRO A 174 24.02 -7.75 -20.23
C PRO A 174 24.36 -6.76 -19.10
N SER A 175 24.47 -5.47 -19.43
CA SER A 175 24.75 -4.42 -18.44
C SER A 175 23.58 -4.22 -17.47
N MET A 176 22.34 -4.38 -17.93
CA MET A 176 21.17 -4.25 -17.07
C MET A 176 20.98 -5.44 -16.14
N ARG A 177 21.31 -6.66 -16.57
CA ARG A 177 21.32 -7.84 -15.70
C ARG A 177 22.23 -7.61 -14.49
N GLU A 178 23.47 -7.19 -14.74
CA GLU A 178 24.42 -6.84 -13.67
C GLU A 178 23.92 -5.66 -12.82
N GLY A 179 23.46 -4.59 -13.47
CA GLY A 179 22.98 -3.38 -12.81
C GLY A 179 21.81 -3.65 -11.85
N ILE A 180 20.85 -4.47 -12.26
CA ILE A 180 19.65 -4.80 -11.48
C ILE A 180 20.01 -5.65 -10.26
N VAL A 181 20.89 -6.64 -10.40
CA VAL A 181 21.35 -7.48 -9.27
C VAL A 181 22.00 -6.63 -8.19
N ILE A 182 22.72 -5.58 -8.58
CA ILE A 182 23.44 -4.69 -7.66
C ILE A 182 22.52 -3.60 -7.09
N ALA A 183 21.66 -3.01 -7.91
CA ALA A 183 20.98 -1.77 -7.58
C ALA A 183 19.47 -1.90 -7.33
N SER A 184 18.78 -2.91 -7.89
CA SER A 184 17.35 -3.09 -7.64
C SER A 184 17.11 -3.60 -6.22
N PRO A 185 16.24 -2.96 -5.41
CA PRO A 185 15.89 -3.43 -4.08
C PRO A 185 15.18 -4.78 -4.04
N LEU A 186 14.73 -5.29 -5.20
CA LEU A 186 13.94 -6.51 -5.29
C LEU A 186 14.77 -7.79 -5.44
N TYR A 187 16.06 -7.69 -5.77
CA TYR A 187 16.92 -8.83 -6.07
C TYR A 187 17.92 -9.08 -4.93
N PRO A 188 17.53 -9.82 -3.88
CA PRO A 188 18.47 -10.15 -2.80
C PRO A 188 19.60 -11.02 -3.31
N ALA A 189 20.80 -10.84 -2.74
CA ALA A 189 22.02 -11.50 -3.20
C ALA A 189 22.04 -13.04 -3.02
N SER A 190 21.05 -13.61 -2.31
CA SER A 190 21.12 -14.97 -1.76
C SER A 190 20.08 -15.98 -2.28
N SER A 191 19.39 -15.73 -3.40
CA SER A 191 18.42 -16.71 -3.92
C SER A 191 18.87 -17.38 -5.21
N GLU A 192 18.90 -18.72 -5.25
CA GLU A 192 18.93 -19.52 -6.49
C GLU A 192 17.79 -19.13 -7.45
N ALA A 193 16.69 -18.58 -6.93
CA ALA A 193 15.58 -18.01 -7.70
C ALA A 193 15.89 -16.68 -8.42
N GLY A 194 17.04 -16.06 -8.14
CA GLY A 194 17.41 -14.74 -8.67
C GLY A 194 17.58 -14.74 -10.19
N GLU A 195 18.24 -15.76 -10.73
CA GLU A 195 18.50 -15.89 -12.16
C GLU A 195 17.22 -16.20 -12.95
N ALA A 196 16.35 -17.07 -12.42
CA ALA A 196 15.05 -17.34 -13.00
C ALA A 196 14.18 -16.07 -13.04
N ARG A 197 14.25 -15.26 -11.99
CA ARG A 197 13.52 -13.99 -11.91
C ARG A 197 14.08 -12.93 -12.87
N LEU A 198 15.39 -12.82 -13.02
CA LEU A 198 16.00 -11.97 -14.05
C LEU A 198 15.57 -12.42 -15.44
N THR A 199 15.61 -13.72 -15.70
CA THR A 199 15.17 -14.29 -16.99
C THR A 199 13.71 -13.92 -17.28
N LYS A 200 12.82 -14.04 -16.29
CA LYS A 200 11.41 -13.63 -16.41
C LYS A 200 11.29 -12.12 -16.71
N LEU A 201 12.02 -11.29 -15.97
CA LEU A 201 12.04 -9.84 -16.17
C LEU A 201 12.44 -9.47 -17.61
N PHE A 202 13.57 -9.99 -18.09
CA PHE A 202 14.06 -9.67 -19.43
C PHE A 202 13.17 -10.26 -20.53
N SER A 203 12.50 -11.38 -20.28
CA SER A 203 11.43 -11.86 -21.17
C SER A 203 10.29 -10.86 -21.27
N MET A 204 9.82 -10.30 -20.14
CA MET A 204 8.77 -9.27 -20.15
C MET A 204 9.18 -8.03 -20.94
N VAL A 205 10.43 -7.58 -20.78
CA VAL A 205 10.95 -6.42 -21.53
C VAL A 205 11.03 -6.72 -23.03
N LYS A 206 11.48 -7.92 -23.42
CA LYS A 206 11.49 -8.34 -24.83
C LYS A 206 10.08 -8.38 -25.42
N ASP A 207 9.10 -8.87 -24.68
CA ASP A 207 7.70 -8.88 -25.10
C ASP A 207 7.12 -7.46 -25.25
N GLN A 208 7.56 -6.51 -24.41
CA GLN A 208 7.26 -5.08 -24.54
C GLN A 208 7.87 -4.48 -25.80
N ILE A 209 9.16 -4.73 -26.05
CA ILE A 209 9.88 -4.26 -27.24
C ILE A 209 9.25 -4.81 -28.54
N LEU A 210 8.84 -6.08 -28.54
CA LEU A 210 8.21 -6.74 -29.67
C LEU A 210 6.79 -6.24 -29.98
N GLY A 211 6.22 -5.37 -29.14
CA GLY A 211 4.81 -5.00 -29.24
C GLY A 211 3.85 -6.17 -28.96
N LYS A 212 4.35 -7.32 -28.48
CA LYS A 212 3.52 -8.47 -28.05
C LYS A 212 2.71 -8.17 -26.79
N THR A 213 3.03 -7.07 -26.10
CA THR A 213 2.20 -6.49 -25.03
C THR A 213 1.60 -5.12 -25.41
N MET A 214 1.41 -4.81 -26.70
CA MET A 214 0.51 -3.73 -27.15
C MET A 214 -0.89 -4.24 -27.52
N ASN A 215 -1.36 -5.25 -26.77
CA ASN A 215 -2.78 -5.55 -26.62
C ASN A 215 -3.12 -5.94 -25.17
N ILE A 216 -2.31 -5.49 -24.18
CA ILE A 216 -2.87 -5.20 -22.86
C ILE A 216 -3.34 -3.76 -22.95
N ASP A 217 -4.54 -3.70 -23.52
CA ASP A 217 -5.57 -2.71 -23.31
C ASP A 217 -5.11 -1.47 -22.52
N ARG A 218 -4.98 -0.34 -23.21
CA ARG A 218 -4.92 0.98 -22.56
C ARG A 218 -6.11 1.16 -21.60
N SER A 219 -7.22 0.46 -21.86
CA SER A 219 -8.36 0.27 -20.96
C SER A 219 -8.00 -0.45 -19.66
N ALA A 220 -7.16 -1.49 -19.67
CA ALA A 220 -6.78 -2.27 -18.48
C ALA A 220 -5.78 -1.53 -17.59
N GLU A 221 -4.89 -0.71 -18.15
CA GLU A 221 -4.05 0.20 -17.34
C GLU A 221 -4.87 1.35 -16.75
N GLU A 222 -5.82 1.91 -17.51
CA GLU A 222 -6.80 2.86 -16.98
C GLU A 222 -7.70 2.23 -15.92
N GLU A 223 -8.10 0.96 -16.09
CA GLU A 223 -8.91 0.17 -15.14
C GLU A 223 -8.09 -0.18 -13.89
N LEU A 224 -6.83 -0.59 -14.00
CA LEU A 224 -5.94 -0.81 -12.85
C LEU A 224 -5.64 0.49 -12.08
N LEU A 225 -5.49 1.62 -12.79
CA LEU A 225 -5.33 2.93 -12.15
C LEU A 225 -6.64 3.39 -11.49
N ALA A 226 -7.78 3.14 -12.14
CA ALA A 226 -9.11 3.40 -11.58
C ALA A 226 -9.38 2.52 -10.36
N ASP A 227 -9.00 1.24 -10.39
CA ASP A 227 -9.12 0.30 -9.28
C ASP A 227 -8.20 0.69 -8.14
N HIS A 228 -6.97 1.09 -8.41
CA HIS A 228 -6.08 1.62 -7.38
C HIS A 228 -6.61 2.92 -6.76
N GLU A 229 -7.18 3.83 -7.56
CA GLU A 229 -7.81 5.04 -7.02
C GLU A 229 -9.10 4.68 -6.24
N ASN A 230 -9.87 3.69 -6.69
CA ASN A 230 -11.05 3.20 -6.00
C ASN A 230 -10.68 2.58 -4.64
N ILE A 231 -9.67 1.70 -4.60
CA ILE A 231 -9.14 1.10 -3.36
C ILE A 231 -8.63 2.21 -2.43
N ARG A 232 -7.87 3.19 -2.95
CA ARG A 232 -7.36 4.30 -2.13
C ARG A 232 -8.50 5.12 -1.53
N GLU A 233 -9.53 5.44 -2.31
CA GLU A 233 -10.66 6.22 -1.82
C GLU A 233 -11.58 5.39 -0.91
N GLN A 234 -11.65 4.07 -1.09
CA GLN A 234 -12.29 3.14 -0.15
C GLN A 234 -11.55 3.09 1.19
N GLU A 235 -10.21 3.06 1.17
CA GLU A 235 -9.38 3.15 2.38
C GLU A 235 -9.52 4.52 3.04
N LYS A 236 -9.57 5.59 2.26
CA LYS A 236 -9.83 6.94 2.78
C LYS A 236 -11.21 7.02 3.45
N LEU A 237 -12.23 6.41 2.84
CA LEU A 237 -13.57 6.34 3.41
C LEU A 237 -13.60 5.51 4.70
N SER A 238 -12.91 4.37 4.75
CA SER A 238 -12.89 3.50 5.94
C SER A 238 -12.33 4.24 7.16
N HIS A 239 -11.31 5.08 6.98
CA HIS A 239 -10.71 5.91 8.03
C HIS A 239 -11.39 7.28 8.24
N TYR A 240 -12.30 7.69 7.34
CA TYR A 240 -12.98 8.98 7.46
C TYR A 240 -13.84 9.03 8.72
N VAL A 241 -13.64 10.07 9.54
CA VAL A 241 -14.40 10.32 10.77
C VAL A 241 -15.31 11.53 10.55
N VAL A 242 -16.61 11.31 10.71
CA VAL A 242 -17.60 12.39 10.72
C VAL A 242 -17.62 12.99 12.12
N ILE A 243 -17.44 14.30 12.19
CA ILE A 243 -17.49 15.07 13.44
C ILE A 243 -18.57 16.14 13.26
N PRO A 244 -19.72 16.02 13.95
CA PRO A 244 -20.77 17.02 13.91
C PRO A 244 -20.28 18.38 14.40
N ARG A 245 -20.80 19.47 13.82
CA ARG A 245 -20.48 20.83 14.25
C ARG A 245 -21.23 21.14 15.54
N SER A 246 -20.50 21.40 16.62
CA SER A 246 -21.06 21.81 17.92
C SER A 246 -21.56 23.26 17.93
N ASP A 247 -20.96 24.15 17.13
CA ASP A 247 -21.11 25.61 17.31
C ASP A 247 -21.86 26.30 16.15
N MET A 248 -22.13 25.58 15.06
CA MET A 248 -22.71 26.10 13.80
C MET A 248 -23.90 25.26 13.29
N ARG A 249 -24.56 24.51 14.17
CA ARG A 249 -25.74 23.70 13.84
C ARG A 249 -26.99 24.57 13.93
N GLU A 250 -27.64 24.81 12.79
CA GLU A 250 -28.97 25.44 12.75
C GLU A 250 -30.06 24.43 13.12
N ASP A 251 -30.06 23.27 12.46
CA ASP A 251 -30.95 22.16 12.73
C ASP A 251 -30.30 20.81 12.32
N LEU A 252 -30.95 19.70 12.68
CA LEU A 252 -30.44 18.34 12.43
C LEU A 252 -30.34 18.00 10.93
N GLU A 253 -31.28 18.48 10.11
CA GLU A 253 -31.28 18.25 8.66
C GLU A 253 -30.18 19.06 7.97
N SER A 254 -29.99 20.31 8.38
CA SER A 254 -28.89 21.16 7.93
C SER A 254 -27.52 20.59 8.29
N GLU A 255 -27.37 19.98 9.47
CA GLU A 255 -26.13 19.29 9.84
C GLU A 255 -25.90 18.01 9.04
N TYR A 256 -26.95 17.22 8.83
CA TYR A 256 -26.89 16.05 7.94
C TYR A 256 -26.44 16.44 6.53
N GLN A 257 -27.05 17.47 5.94
CA GLN A 257 -26.71 18.01 4.62
C GLN A 257 -25.25 18.50 4.55
N TYR A 258 -24.79 19.18 5.60
CA TYR A 258 -23.41 19.66 5.69
C TYR A 258 -22.42 18.49 5.71
N GLN A 259 -22.63 17.49 6.56
CA GLN A 259 -21.74 16.34 6.67
C GLN A 259 -21.75 15.51 5.38
N ARG A 260 -22.90 15.40 4.71
CA ARG A 260 -23.02 14.78 3.38
C ARG A 260 -22.15 15.49 2.34
N LYS A 261 -22.29 16.82 2.20
CA LYS A 261 -21.45 17.60 1.28
C LYS A 261 -19.97 17.51 1.62
N LYS A 262 -19.63 17.47 2.91
CA LYS A 262 -18.25 17.38 3.40
C LYS A 262 -17.61 16.03 3.08
N ILE A 263 -18.33 14.92 3.22
CA ILE A 263 -17.81 13.59 2.88
C ILE A 263 -17.75 13.39 1.36
N GLU A 264 -18.75 13.88 0.60
CA GLU A 264 -18.75 13.85 -0.87
C GLU A 264 -17.62 14.69 -1.47
N GLY A 265 -17.28 15.84 -0.87
CA GLY A 265 -16.14 16.66 -1.29
C GLY A 265 -14.78 16.07 -0.88
N ALA A 266 -14.76 15.24 0.16
CA ALA A 266 -13.53 14.64 0.67
C ALA A 266 -13.22 13.28 0.05
N ILE A 267 -14.22 12.49 -0.34
CA ILE A 267 -14.08 11.13 -0.86
C ILE A 267 -14.50 11.10 -2.31
N ARG A 268 -13.60 10.71 -3.22
CA ARG A 268 -13.88 10.62 -4.67
C ARG A 268 -14.53 9.29 -5.05
N LEU A 269 -15.49 8.83 -4.25
CA LEU A 269 -16.34 7.67 -4.56
C LEU A 269 -17.79 8.13 -4.75
N PRO A 270 -18.60 7.41 -5.55
CA PRO A 270 -20.03 7.60 -5.54
C PRO A 270 -20.59 7.48 -4.11
N TYR A 271 -21.56 8.34 -3.80
CA TYR A 271 -22.21 8.32 -2.49
C TYR A 271 -22.82 6.94 -2.22
N ASN A 272 -22.42 6.33 -1.10
CA ASN A 272 -22.75 4.95 -0.79
C ASN A 272 -23.22 4.78 0.65
N ILE A 273 -23.68 3.57 0.99
CA ILE A 273 -24.20 3.25 2.30
C ILE A 273 -23.19 3.46 3.44
N THR A 274 -21.89 3.24 3.20
CA THR A 274 -20.86 3.43 4.23
C THR A 274 -20.72 4.90 4.61
N MET A 275 -20.84 5.81 3.65
CA MET A 275 -20.89 7.25 3.92
C MET A 275 -22.12 7.61 4.76
N GLU A 276 -23.29 7.09 4.38
CA GLU A 276 -24.56 7.30 5.10
C GLU A 276 -24.46 6.81 6.55
N VAL A 277 -23.97 5.59 6.75
CA VAL A 277 -23.79 4.97 8.07
C VAL A 277 -22.85 5.81 8.95
N LYS A 278 -21.73 6.29 8.41
CA LYS A 278 -20.78 7.14 9.16
C LYS A 278 -21.43 8.46 9.60
N ILE A 279 -22.22 9.10 8.74
CA ILE A 279 -22.92 10.34 9.07
C ILE A 279 -23.96 10.09 10.16
N VAL A 280 -24.86 9.13 9.94
CA VAL A 280 -25.95 8.82 10.87
C VAL A 280 -25.42 8.37 12.23
N LYS A 281 -24.38 7.52 12.25
CA LYS A 281 -23.72 7.09 13.49
C LYS A 281 -23.12 8.24 14.26
N ALA A 282 -22.48 9.20 13.59
CA ALA A 282 -21.93 10.37 14.23
C ALA A 282 -23.04 11.27 14.84
N LEU A 283 -24.16 11.43 14.14
CA LEU A 283 -25.31 12.19 14.65
C LEU A 283 -25.98 11.49 15.86
N LEU A 284 -26.11 10.16 15.83
CA LEU A 284 -26.62 9.38 16.97
C LEU A 284 -25.70 9.51 18.19
N ASN A 285 -24.39 9.41 17.99
CA ASN A 285 -23.39 9.58 19.06
C ASN A 285 -23.37 11.01 19.64
N ASP A 286 -23.77 11.98 18.84
CA ASP A 286 -23.93 13.39 19.21
C ASP A 286 -25.31 13.69 19.85
N GLY A 287 -26.10 12.65 20.12
CA GLY A 287 -27.36 12.73 20.88
C GLY A 287 -28.62 12.88 20.03
N ALA A 288 -28.53 12.77 18.69
CA ALA A 288 -29.73 12.72 17.86
C ALA A 288 -30.51 11.41 18.08
N GLU A 289 -31.84 11.49 18.10
CA GLU A 289 -32.69 10.31 18.20
C GLU A 289 -33.03 9.74 16.81
N SER A 290 -33.10 8.41 16.70
CA SER A 290 -33.39 7.70 15.44
C SER A 290 -34.71 8.11 14.79
N ARG A 291 -35.74 8.42 15.61
CA ARG A 291 -37.04 8.94 15.14
C ARG A 291 -36.92 10.25 14.36
N ASN A 292 -35.94 11.09 14.70
CA ASN A 292 -35.71 12.38 14.04
C ASN A 292 -34.86 12.24 12.76
N LEU A 293 -34.08 11.16 12.63
CA LEU A 293 -33.27 10.85 11.45
C LEU A 293 -34.06 10.13 10.36
N THR A 294 -35.09 9.35 10.74
CA THR A 294 -35.95 8.59 9.81
C THR A 294 -36.57 9.45 8.69
N PRO A 295 -37.20 10.61 8.96
CA PRO A 295 -37.75 11.46 7.89
C PRO A 295 -36.66 12.04 6.98
N ILE A 296 -35.49 12.38 7.51
CA ILE A 296 -34.33 12.88 6.74
C ILE A 296 -33.84 11.78 5.79
N LEU A 297 -33.59 10.58 6.30
CA LEU A 297 -33.15 9.43 5.50
C LEU A 297 -34.18 9.04 4.44
N SER A 298 -35.47 9.16 4.73
CA SER A 298 -36.53 8.89 3.74
C SER A 298 -36.52 9.88 2.58
N ARG A 299 -36.18 11.14 2.85
CA ARG A 299 -36.11 12.23 1.87
C ARG A 299 -34.87 12.11 0.98
N TYR A 300 -33.75 11.68 1.55
CA TYR A 300 -32.44 11.67 0.85
C TYR A 300 -31.97 10.27 0.41
N LYS A 301 -32.87 9.27 0.43
CA LYS A 301 -32.60 7.91 -0.04
C LYS A 301 -32.17 7.88 -1.52
N PRO A 302 -31.41 6.85 -1.96
CA PRO A 302 -31.13 6.63 -3.37
C PRO A 302 -32.42 6.51 -4.19
N LYS A 303 -32.43 7.07 -5.41
CA LYS A 303 -33.62 7.14 -6.27
C LYS A 303 -34.23 5.77 -6.54
N ASP A 304 -33.37 4.78 -6.80
CA ASP A 304 -33.78 3.44 -7.20
C ASP A 304 -33.94 2.48 -6.01
N TRP A 305 -33.72 2.96 -4.78
CA TRP A 305 -33.76 2.12 -3.58
C TRP A 305 -35.08 1.37 -3.41
N ALA A 306 -36.21 2.03 -3.65
CA ALA A 306 -37.53 1.42 -3.49
C ALA A 306 -37.81 0.34 -4.56
N GLN A 307 -37.12 0.41 -5.70
CA GLN A 307 -37.22 -0.57 -6.78
C GLN A 307 -36.27 -1.76 -6.54
N GLU A 308 -35.04 -1.50 -6.10
CA GLU A 308 -34.03 -2.52 -5.80
C GLU A 308 -34.34 -3.30 -4.51
N HIS A 309 -34.96 -2.63 -3.53
CA HIS A 309 -35.24 -3.16 -2.20
C HIS A 309 -36.70 -2.90 -1.78
N PRO A 310 -37.68 -3.50 -2.47
CA PRO A 310 -39.11 -3.19 -2.28
C PRO A 310 -39.63 -3.46 -0.87
N ASN A 311 -39.02 -4.41 -0.15
CA ASN A 311 -39.44 -4.82 1.18
C ASN A 311 -38.56 -4.24 2.31
N GLN A 312 -37.66 -3.31 2.00
CA GLN A 312 -36.71 -2.79 2.98
C GLN A 312 -36.64 -1.26 2.94
N PRO A 313 -37.31 -0.56 3.88
CA PRO A 313 -37.21 0.89 3.99
C PRO A 313 -35.75 1.33 4.21
N TYR A 314 -35.31 2.32 3.44
CA TYR A 314 -33.93 2.83 3.52
C TYR A 314 -33.50 3.25 4.93
N PRO A 315 -34.31 4.02 5.71
CA PRO A 315 -33.91 4.39 7.07
C PRO A 315 -33.69 3.17 7.97
N SER A 316 -34.57 2.17 7.89
CA SER A 316 -34.46 0.94 8.66
C SER A 316 -33.22 0.14 8.28
N TYR A 317 -32.84 0.14 7.00
CA TYR A 317 -31.61 -0.50 6.53
C TYR A 317 -30.36 0.16 7.13
N VAL A 318 -30.27 1.49 7.06
CA VAL A 318 -29.12 2.24 7.59
C VAL A 318 -28.95 2.00 9.09
N LEU A 319 -30.04 2.11 9.86
CA LEU A 319 -30.02 1.91 11.31
C LEU A 319 -29.62 0.48 11.68
N LYS A 320 -30.14 -0.52 10.96
CA LYS A 320 -29.77 -1.93 11.18
C LYS A 320 -28.29 -2.19 10.90
N GLN A 321 -27.69 -1.51 9.93
CA GLN A 321 -26.24 -1.65 9.70
C GLN A 321 -25.40 -1.01 10.80
N ILE A 322 -25.85 0.12 11.37
CA ILE A 322 -25.18 0.73 12.52
C ILE A 322 -25.23 -0.23 13.73
N GLU A 323 -26.38 -0.84 14.00
CA GLU A 323 -26.54 -1.83 15.07
C GLU A 323 -25.65 -3.05 14.85
N LYS A 324 -25.61 -3.58 13.62
CA LYS A 324 -24.74 -4.70 13.26
C LYS A 324 -23.25 -4.38 13.48
N GLU A 325 -22.78 -3.22 13.04
CA GLU A 325 -21.40 -2.78 13.28
C GLU A 325 -21.07 -2.64 14.78
N ALA A 326 -22.02 -2.20 15.59
CA ALA A 326 -21.84 -2.09 17.03
C ALA A 326 -21.69 -3.46 17.68
N GLN A 327 -22.58 -4.41 17.34
CA GLN A 327 -22.54 -5.79 17.82
C GLN A 327 -21.24 -6.51 17.42
N GLU A 328 -20.77 -6.32 16.18
CA GLU A 328 -19.52 -6.90 15.71
C GLU A 328 -18.30 -6.35 16.46
N ARG A 329 -18.30 -5.05 16.79
CA ARG A 329 -17.25 -4.43 17.61
C ARG A 329 -17.25 -4.95 19.04
N GLU A 330 -18.42 -5.06 19.66
CA GLU A 330 -18.57 -5.61 21.01
C GLU A 330 -18.10 -7.07 21.07
N ALA A 331 -18.53 -7.91 20.13
CA ALA A 331 -18.09 -9.30 20.04
C ALA A 331 -16.58 -9.45 19.80
N MET A 332 -15.96 -8.53 19.03
CA MET A 332 -14.52 -8.52 18.81
C MET A 332 -13.75 -8.08 20.06
N GLN A 333 -14.26 -7.08 20.78
CA GLN A 333 -13.69 -6.65 22.06
C GLN A 333 -13.79 -7.75 23.12
N GLU A 334 -14.92 -8.44 23.20
CA GLU A 334 -15.12 -9.56 24.12
C GLU A 334 -14.18 -10.75 23.81
N LYS A 335 -14.03 -11.12 22.53
CA LYS A 335 -13.05 -12.15 22.12
C LYS A 335 -11.61 -11.78 22.46
N ASN A 336 -11.25 -10.50 22.33
CA ASN A 336 -9.92 -10.01 22.69
C ASN A 336 -9.70 -10.03 24.21
N LEU A 337 -10.71 -9.69 25.01
CA LEU A 337 -10.68 -9.77 26.47
C LEU A 337 -10.56 -11.23 26.98
N VAL A 338 -11.28 -12.18 26.38
CA VAL A 338 -11.20 -13.61 26.73
C VAL A 338 -9.81 -14.17 26.42
N ARG A 339 -9.21 -13.80 25.29
CA ARG A 339 -7.81 -14.16 24.97
C ARG A 339 -6.82 -13.65 26.01
N THR A 340 -6.97 -12.42 26.50
CA THR A 340 -6.06 -11.86 27.52
C THR A 340 -6.21 -12.52 28.89
N ARG A 341 -7.41 -13.00 29.26
CA ARG A 341 -7.64 -13.71 30.54
C ARG A 341 -7.08 -15.13 30.55
N ASN A 342 -7.16 -15.86 29.43
CA ASN A 342 -6.60 -17.22 29.36
C ASN A 342 -5.07 -17.23 29.40
N VAL A 343 -4.40 -16.14 28.97
CA VAL A 343 -2.93 -16.00 29.05
C VAL A 343 -2.45 -15.63 30.46
N SER A 344 -3.34 -15.11 31.32
CA SER A 344 -3.01 -14.70 32.70
C SER A 344 -3.45 -15.71 33.77
N GLY A 345 -4.02 -16.85 33.37
CA GLY A 345 -4.49 -17.93 34.25
C GLY A 345 -3.61 -19.19 34.29
N GLU A 346 -2.53 -19.25 33.51
CA GLU A 346 -1.51 -20.31 33.61
C GLU A 346 -0.29 -19.78 34.37
N VAL A 347 -0.36 -19.80 35.71
CA VAL A 347 0.81 -19.79 36.62
C VAL A 347 0.58 -20.82 37.70
#